data_AF-A0A1G1H5N3-F1
#
_entry.id   AF-A0A1G1H5N3-F1
#
_cell.length_a   1.000
_cell.length_b   1.000
_cell.length_c   1.000
_cell.angle_alpha   90.00
_cell.angle_beta   90.00
_cell.angle_gamma   90.00
#
_symmetry.space_group_name_H-M   'P 1'
#
loop_
_entity.id
_entity.type
_entity.pdbx_description
1 polymer ?
#
loop_
_entity_poly.entity_id
_entity_poly.type
_entity_poly.pdbx_seq_one_letter_code
_entity_poly.pdbx_strand_id
1 'polypeptide(L)'
;MNQEQFNAFWIQLKAPLKAKWEKITDADLLEIDGNLGKFTAVLEKRYGATQNGEVNTWANRRYSHWAGNYTSAYADPVKKVA
;
A
#
# COMPACT_ATOMS: atom_id res chain seq x y z
N MET A 1 0.70 -9.50 2.19
CA MET A 1 0.62 -10.00 0.80
C MET A 1 2.00 -10.44 0.33
N ASN A 2 2.09 -11.42 -0.57
CA ASN A 2 3.34 -11.83 -1.24
C ASN A 2 3.57 -11.07 -2.57
N GLN A 3 4.71 -11.30 -3.23
CA GLN A 3 5.10 -10.62 -4.47
C GLN A 3 4.08 -10.80 -5.61
N GLU A 4 3.59 -12.02 -5.86
CA GLU A 4 2.62 -12.30 -6.93
C GLU A 4 1.28 -11.60 -6.67
N GLN A 5 0.82 -11.67 -5.42
CA GLN A 5 -0.39 -10.98 -4.95
C GLN A 5 -0.28 -9.47 -5.10
N PHE A 6 0.87 -8.90 -4.74
CA PHE A 6 1.13 -7.46 -4.87
C PHE A 6 1.12 -7.03 -6.34
N ASN A 7 1.77 -7.80 -7.21
CA ASN A 7 1.79 -7.53 -8.65
C ASN A 7 0.37 -7.53 -9.25
N ALA A 8 -0.44 -8.53 -8.93
CA ALA A 8 -1.83 -8.60 -9.40
C ALA A 8 -2.67 -7.40 -8.91
N PHE A 9 -2.46 -6.99 -7.66
CA PHE A 9 -3.16 -5.86 -7.05
C PHE A 9 -2.65 -4.48 -7.51
N TRP A 10 -1.43 -4.41 -8.05
CA TRP A 10 -0.73 -3.15 -8.33
C TRP A 10 -1.55 -2.18 -9.20
N ILE A 11 -2.24 -2.68 -10.22
CA ILE A 11 -3.08 -1.87 -11.11
C ILE A 11 -4.18 -1.13 -10.34
N GLN A 12 -4.73 -1.76 -9.29
CA GLN A 12 -5.74 -1.17 -8.42
C GLN A 12 -5.14 -0.29 -7.31
N LEU A 13 -3.87 -0.52 -6.95
CA LEU A 13 -3.18 0.19 -5.88
C LEU A 13 -2.55 1.52 -6.32
N LYS A 14 -2.03 1.62 -7.55
CA LYS A 14 -1.19 2.76 -8.00
C LYS A 14 -1.88 4.14 -7.92
N ALA A 15 -3.12 4.25 -8.41
CA ALA A 15 -3.88 5.50 -8.38
C ALA A 15 -4.18 5.97 -6.94
N PRO A 16 -4.73 5.13 -6.05
CA PRO A 16 -4.97 5.52 -4.67
C PRO A 16 -3.70 5.68 -3.84
N LEU A 17 -2.61 4.98 -4.18
CA LEU A 17 -1.30 5.20 -3.56
C LEU A 17 -0.84 6.64 -3.83
N LYS A 18 -0.88 7.08 -5.10
CA LYS A 18 -0.56 8.46 -5.49
C LYS A 18 -1.47 9.49 -4.83
N ALA A 19 -2.78 9.21 -4.79
CA ALA A 19 -3.75 10.15 -4.23
C ALA A 19 -3.62 10.34 -2.70
N LYS A 20 -3.21 9.28 -1.98
CA LYS A 20 -3.07 9.33 -0.52
C LYS A 20 -1.71 9.82 -0.06
N TRP A 21 -0.65 9.55 -0.83
CA TRP A 21 0.73 9.76 -0.42
C TRP A 21 1.41 10.79 -1.32
N GLU A 22 1.43 12.04 -0.87
CA GLU A 22 1.81 13.21 -1.67
C GLU A 22 3.26 13.20 -2.20
N LYS A 23 4.17 12.47 -1.55
CA LYS A 23 5.58 12.36 -2.00
C LYS A 23 5.77 11.26 -3.06
N ILE A 24 4.75 10.46 -3.35
CA ILE A 24 4.77 9.47 -4.42
C ILE A 24 4.48 10.15 -5.74
N THR A 25 5.42 10.06 -6.67
CA THR A 25 5.32 10.64 -8.02
C THR A 25 4.99 9.56 -9.05
N ASP A 26 4.60 9.96 -10.26
CA ASP A 26 4.36 9.01 -11.37
C ASP A 26 5.62 8.20 -11.70
N ALA A 27 6.81 8.81 -11.59
CA ALA A 27 8.08 8.12 -11.79
C ALA A 27 8.29 7.00 -10.75
N ASP A 28 7.92 7.23 -9.50
CA ASP A 28 7.99 6.20 -8.46
C ASP A 28 7.04 5.03 -8.77
N LEU A 29 5.82 5.32 -9.24
CA LEU A 29 4.86 4.27 -9.62
C LEU A 29 5.40 3.42 -10.79
N LEU A 30 6.02 4.06 -11.77
CA LEU A 30 6.68 3.39 -12.88
C LEU A 30 7.88 2.57 -12.42
N GLU A 31 8.63 3.05 -11.44
CA GLU A 31 9.76 2.29 -10.87
C GLU A 31 9.26 1.05 -10.13
N ILE A 32 8.20 1.19 -9.32
CA ILE A 32 7.62 0.11 -8.51
C ILE A 32 7.13 -1.03 -9.39
N ASP A 33 6.33 -0.74 -10.43
CA ASP A 33 5.87 -1.70 -11.44
C ASP A 33 5.41 -3.06 -10.88
N GLY A 34 4.63 -3.05 -9.78
CA GLY A 34 4.14 -4.28 -9.15
C GLY A 34 5.21 -5.14 -8.46
N ASN A 35 6.42 -4.61 -8.26
CA ASN A 35 7.48 -5.25 -7.49
C ASN A 35 7.48 -4.77 -6.02
N LEU A 36 7.29 -5.70 -5.10
CA LEU A 36 7.19 -5.44 -3.66
C LEU A 36 8.54 -5.01 -3.06
N GLY A 37 9.66 -5.50 -3.60
CA GLY A 37 11.00 -5.04 -3.20
C GLY A 37 11.25 -3.59 -3.60
N LYS A 38 10.94 -3.23 -4.84
CA LYS A 38 11.03 -1.84 -5.32
C LYS A 38 10.06 -0.91 -4.61
N PHE A 39 8.85 -1.39 -4.31
CA PHE A 39 7.89 -0.68 -3.46
C PHE A 39 8.51 -0.28 -2.12
N THR A 40 9.09 -1.23 -1.39
CA THR A 40 9.78 -0.93 -0.13
C THR A 40 10.91 0.07 -0.33
N ALA A 41 11.80 -0.14 -1.31
CA ALA A 41 12.94 0.75 -1.56
C ALA A 41 12.52 2.19 -1.89
N VAL A 42 11.49 2.37 -2.72
CA VAL A 42 10.92 3.67 -3.06
C VAL A 42 10.33 4.35 -1.82
N LEU A 43 9.60 3.60 -0.99
CA LEU A 43 9.03 4.14 0.24
C LEU A 43 10.13 4.59 1.21
N GLU A 44 11.20 3.82 1.37
CA GLU A 44 12.35 4.23 2.19
C GLU A 44 12.99 5.52 1.66
N LYS A 45 13.17 5.64 0.34
CA LYS A 45 13.74 6.84 -0.30
C LYS A 45 12.86 8.09 -0.11
N ARG A 46 11.53 7.96 -0.14
CA ARG A 46 10.58 9.09 -0.06
C ARG A 46 10.20 9.46 1.37
N TYR A 47 10.11 8.46 2.25
CA TYR A 47 9.46 8.57 3.55
C TYR A 47 10.30 8.08 4.72
N GLY A 48 11.42 7.38 4.48
CA GLY A 48 12.23 6.77 5.53
C GLY A 48 11.52 5.60 6.23
N ALA A 49 12.17 5.03 7.26
CA ALA A 49 11.73 3.80 7.90
C ALA A 49 10.35 3.91 8.59
N THR A 50 10.06 5.02 9.26
CA THR A 50 8.83 5.17 10.07
C THR A 50 7.56 5.22 9.21
N GLN A 51 7.51 6.11 8.21
CA GLN A 51 6.33 6.25 7.35
C GLN A 51 6.21 5.12 6.33
N ASN A 52 7.31 4.44 5.98
CA ASN A 52 7.26 3.23 5.17
C ASN A 52 6.33 2.16 5.80
N GLY A 53 6.45 1.93 7.11
CA GLY A 53 5.60 0.97 7.82
C GLY A 53 4.10 1.30 7.73
N GLU A 54 3.74 2.58 7.78
CA GLU A 54 2.36 3.04 7.62
C GLU A 54 1.83 2.80 6.21
N VAL A 55 2.63 3.10 5.18
CA VAL A 55 2.25 2.88 3.77
C VAL A 55 2.10 1.39 3.49
N ASN A 56 3.01 0.57 3.99
CA ASN A 56 2.94 -0.89 3.87
C ASN A 56 1.70 -1.48 4.56
N THR A 57 1.39 -1.00 5.76
CA THR A 57 0.20 -1.41 6.51
C THR A 57 -1.07 -1.02 5.74
N TRP A 58 -1.13 0.22 5.25
CA TRP A 58 -2.24 0.71 4.46
C TRP A 58 -2.45 -0.11 3.17
N ALA A 59 -1.38 -0.41 2.44
CA ALA A 59 -1.43 -1.21 1.23
C ALA A 59 -1.93 -2.64 1.51
N ASN A 60 -1.47 -3.27 2.60
CA ASN A 60 -1.93 -4.60 3.01
C ASN A 60 -3.42 -4.62 3.39
N ARG A 61 -3.91 -3.62 4.13
CA ARG A 61 -5.36 -3.52 4.43
C ARG A 61 -6.19 -3.45 3.16
N ARG A 62 -5.74 -2.63 2.21
CA ARG A 62 -6.42 -2.43 0.93
C ARG A 62 -6.42 -3.69 0.07
N TYR A 63 -5.33 -4.44 0.09
CA TYR A 63 -5.27 -5.77 -0.51
C TYR A 63 -6.26 -6.74 0.15
N SER A 64 -6.35 -6.78 1.49
CA SER A 64 -7.29 -7.66 2.20
C SER A 64 -8.75 -7.35 1.83
N HIS A 65 -9.10 -6.07 1.69
CA HIS A 65 -10.40 -5.63 1.16
C HIS A 65 -10.64 -6.11 -0.27
N TRP A 66 -9.65 -5.92 -1.15
CA TRP A 66 -9.76 -6.30 -2.56
C TRP A 66 -9.85 -7.82 -2.76
N ALA A 67 -9.08 -8.60 -2.01
CA ALA A 67 -9.02 -10.05 -2.13
C ALA A 67 -10.17 -10.79 -1.41
N GLY A 68 -11.11 -10.08 -0.79
CA GLY A 68 -12.20 -10.66 -0.01
C GLY A 68 -11.77 -11.30 1.32
N ASN A 69 -10.53 -11.09 1.75
CA ASN A 69 -9.94 -11.66 2.97
C ASN A 69 -9.96 -10.68 4.15
N TYR A 70 -10.94 -9.76 4.18
CA TYR A 70 -11.01 -8.73 5.21
C TYR A 70 -11.61 -9.29 6.52
N THR A 71 -10.76 -9.72 7.43
CA THR A 71 -11.15 -10.25 8.75
C THR A 71 -11.06 -9.16 9.83
N SER A 72 -11.66 -9.42 11.01
CA SER A 72 -11.69 -8.49 12.15
C SER A 72 -10.31 -8.00 12.65
N ALA A 73 -9.20 -8.66 12.28
CA ALA A 73 -7.83 -8.23 12.61
C ALA A 73 -7.31 -7.08 11.72
N TYR A 74 -7.91 -6.90 10.53
CA TYR A 74 -7.59 -5.83 9.58
C TYR A 74 -8.73 -4.82 9.43
N ALA A 75 -9.85 -5.05 10.14
CA ALA A 75 -10.92 -4.08 10.32
C ALA A 75 -10.34 -2.76 10.84
N ASP A 76 -10.54 -1.67 10.09
CA ASP A 76 -10.31 -0.34 10.63
C ASP A 76 -11.17 -0.25 11.89
N PRO A 77 -10.63 0.20 13.04
CA PRO A 77 -11.41 0.32 14.25
C PRO A 77 -12.59 1.20 13.88
N VAL A 78 -13.80 0.61 13.88
CA VAL A 78 -15.05 1.33 13.64
C VAL A 78 -14.93 2.56 14.50
N LYS A 79 -14.91 3.76 13.89
CA LYS A 79 -14.95 5.00 14.64
C LYS A 79 -16.10 4.83 15.60
N LYS A 80 -15.80 4.67 16.89
CA LYS A 80 -16.82 4.79 17.93
C LYS A 80 -17.26 6.24 17.82
N VAL A 81 -18.33 6.44 17.05
CA VAL A 81 -19.10 7.67 17.11
C VAL A 81 -19.54 7.77 18.57
N ALA A 82 -18.99 8.78 19.24
CA ALA A 82 -19.38 9.13 20.60
C ALA A 82 -20.82 9.65 20.61
#